data_AF-A0A931UZC7-F1
#
_entry.id   AF-A0A931UZC7-F1
#
_cell.length_a   1.000
_cell.length_b   1.000
_cell.length_c   1.000
_cell.angle_alpha   90.00
_cell.angle_beta   90.00
_cell.angle_gamma   90.00
#
_symmetry.space_group_name_H-M   'P 1'
#
loop_
_entity.id
_entity.type
_entity.pdbx_description
1 polymer ?
#
loop_
_entity_poly.entity_id
_entity_poly.type
_entity_poly.pdbx_seq_one_letter_code
_entity_poly.pdbx_strand_id
1 'polypeptide(L)'
;MRRAHAVGFALAASVTLPVLACKEAHACSVAGPGPTTAIPRSGATNVPTVVDVVVIEPPRASLSLQGGGKSIPLTPWISLGRGVDSETRAQGEVVRFRPARELEGATEYVVIATQPGAPAAVAPIELTRFTTAAGYGKPAGTAPKVDALSLTRVRYPVPLPRCIWDEYVGFASFRWTHGTFPDTPPDSVVHVLSLRAKNGTHGESFVWIGSKPFGGSTWTGEASGPWPWAPYLDPAREYCLAVGAQSYGEAVLDTSSDPVCAAVAQVSAPGAPPVAEKSAEAGCAVRAAAGRAPTLLIVAVVAWVASLRRRWS
;
A
#
# COMPACT_ATOMS: atom_id res chain seq x y z
N MET A 1 -70.10 -56.22 -25.28
CA MET A 1 -69.01 -56.08 -24.28
C MET A 1 -67.79 -55.49 -24.97
N ARG A 2 -67.52 -54.19 -24.80
CA ARG A 2 -66.29 -53.54 -25.28
C ARG A 2 -65.68 -52.79 -24.09
N ARG A 3 -64.49 -53.23 -23.66
CA ARG A 3 -63.69 -52.60 -22.61
C ARG A 3 -62.89 -51.47 -23.26
N ALA A 4 -63.05 -50.24 -22.80
CA ALA A 4 -62.19 -49.12 -23.14
C ALA A 4 -61.11 -48.99 -22.06
N HIS A 5 -59.86 -49.22 -22.43
CA HIS A 5 -58.69 -48.94 -21.61
C HIS A 5 -58.36 -47.44 -21.73
N ALA A 6 -58.46 -46.71 -20.62
CA ALA A 6 -57.95 -45.35 -20.52
C ALA A 6 -56.45 -45.40 -20.25
N VAL A 7 -55.66 -45.04 -21.26
CA VAL A 7 -54.21 -44.85 -21.18
C VAL A 7 -53.96 -43.48 -20.54
N GLY A 8 -53.18 -43.49 -19.46
CA GLY A 8 -52.77 -42.30 -18.73
C GLY A 8 -51.72 -41.47 -19.46
N PHE A 9 -51.75 -40.17 -19.21
CA PHE A 9 -50.64 -39.25 -19.42
C PHE A 9 -50.57 -38.33 -18.19
N ALA A 10 -49.66 -38.64 -17.27
CA ALA A 10 -49.31 -37.75 -16.18
C ALA A 10 -48.21 -36.79 -16.67
N LEU A 11 -48.58 -35.54 -16.95
CA LEU A 11 -47.65 -34.45 -17.20
C LEU A 11 -46.97 -34.06 -15.88
N ALA A 12 -45.73 -34.49 -15.68
CA ALA A 12 -44.87 -33.98 -14.62
C ALA A 12 -44.29 -32.62 -15.07
N ALA A 13 -44.89 -31.52 -14.59
CA ALA A 13 -44.36 -30.18 -14.79
C ALA A 13 -43.12 -29.98 -13.89
N SER A 14 -41.92 -30.11 -14.46
CA SER A 14 -40.67 -29.76 -13.79
C SER A 14 -40.57 -28.23 -13.68
N VAL A 15 -40.88 -27.69 -12.50
CA VAL A 15 -40.64 -26.28 -12.17
C VAL A 15 -39.14 -26.10 -11.95
N THR A 16 -38.42 -25.68 -13.00
CA THR A 16 -37.04 -25.19 -12.86
C THR A 16 -37.10 -23.82 -12.18
N LEU A 17 -36.91 -23.81 -10.86
CA LEU A 17 -36.64 -22.58 -10.11
C LEU A 17 -35.33 -21.99 -10.65
N PRO A 18 -35.31 -20.74 -11.15
CA PRO A 18 -34.05 -20.08 -11.46
C PRO A 18 -33.28 -19.96 -10.14
N VAL A 19 -32.22 -20.75 -10.01
CA VAL A 19 -31.21 -20.52 -8.98
C VAL A 19 -30.60 -19.18 -9.34
N LEU A 20 -31.12 -18.11 -8.74
CA LEU A 20 -30.45 -16.81 -8.69
C LEU A 20 -29.11 -17.10 -8.02
N ALA A 21 -28.07 -17.28 -8.82
CA ALA A 21 -26.71 -17.37 -8.35
C ALA A 21 -26.43 -16.06 -7.63
N CYS A 22 -26.56 -16.07 -6.30
CA CYS A 22 -26.16 -14.96 -5.46
C CYS A 22 -24.69 -14.71 -5.75
N LYS A 23 -24.41 -13.63 -6.48
CA LYS A 23 -23.06 -13.16 -6.76
C LYS A 23 -22.38 -12.97 -5.40
N GLU A 24 -21.32 -13.73 -5.14
CA GLU A 24 -20.66 -13.76 -3.84
C GLU A 24 -20.43 -12.34 -3.31
N ALA A 25 -20.95 -12.08 -2.11
CA ALA A 25 -20.74 -10.84 -1.43
C ALA A 25 -19.31 -10.83 -0.86
N HIS A 26 -18.33 -10.41 -1.67
CA HIS A 26 -17.00 -10.12 -1.15
C HIS A 26 -17.07 -8.89 -0.22
N ALA A 27 -16.96 -9.14 1.09
CA ALA A 27 -16.72 -8.11 2.06
C ALA A 27 -15.25 -7.68 1.98
N CYS A 28 -15.01 -6.39 1.75
CA CYS A 28 -13.68 -5.80 1.82
C CYS A 28 -13.31 -5.66 3.29
N SER A 29 -12.92 -6.75 3.94
CA SER A 29 -12.35 -6.65 5.27
C SER A 29 -10.97 -6.01 5.12
N VAL A 30 -10.83 -4.77 5.57
CA VAL A 30 -9.50 -4.24 5.88
C VAL A 30 -8.93 -5.17 6.94
N ALA A 31 -7.79 -5.80 6.66
CA ALA A 31 -7.10 -6.61 7.66
C ALA A 31 -6.94 -5.76 8.92
N GLY A 32 -7.21 -6.35 10.09
CA GLY A 32 -6.98 -5.67 11.36
C GLY A 32 -5.54 -5.17 11.47
N PRO A 33 -5.28 -4.19 12.34
CA PRO A 33 -3.92 -3.73 12.62
C PRO A 33 -3.04 -4.94 12.92
N GLY A 34 -1.86 -5.00 12.30
CA GLY A 34 -0.92 -6.07 12.54
C GLY A 34 -0.34 -5.98 13.95
N PRO A 35 0.42 -6.98 14.40
CA PRO A 35 1.20 -6.82 15.62
C PRO A 35 2.21 -5.68 15.43
N THR A 36 2.33 -4.76 16.40
CA THR A 36 3.40 -3.75 16.37
C THR A 36 4.75 -4.44 16.38
N THR A 37 5.66 -3.96 15.53
CA THR A 37 7.05 -4.45 15.47
C THR A 37 8.03 -3.34 15.72
N ALA A 38 9.14 -3.64 16.39
CA ALA A 38 10.28 -2.76 16.53
C ALA A 38 11.59 -3.41 16.02
N ILE A 39 12.47 -2.58 15.45
CA ILE A 39 13.86 -2.88 15.13
C ILE A 39 14.75 -2.00 16.02
N PRO A 40 15.81 -2.54 16.66
CA PRO A 40 16.28 -3.94 16.62
C PRO A 40 15.24 -4.95 17.09
N ARG A 41 15.30 -6.18 16.56
CA ARG A 41 14.39 -7.27 16.97
C ARG A 41 14.66 -7.71 18.41
N SER A 42 13.66 -8.31 19.04
CA SER A 42 13.84 -8.90 20.36
C SER A 42 14.88 -10.01 20.32
N GLY A 43 15.85 -9.97 21.23
CA GLY A 43 17.01 -10.87 21.27
C GLY A 43 18.16 -10.47 20.35
N ALA A 44 18.07 -9.33 19.63
CA ALA A 44 19.20 -8.85 18.83
C ALA A 44 20.42 -8.57 19.74
N THR A 45 21.58 -9.04 19.32
CA THR A 45 22.86 -8.84 20.02
C THR A 45 23.82 -8.08 19.12
N ASN A 46 24.90 -7.54 19.70
CA ASN A 46 25.88 -6.74 18.98
C ASN A 46 25.26 -5.55 18.22
N VAL A 47 24.21 -4.95 18.80
CA VAL A 47 23.59 -3.73 18.29
C VAL A 47 24.56 -2.55 18.49
N PRO A 48 24.79 -1.68 17.51
CA PRO A 48 25.65 -0.51 17.69
C PRO A 48 25.20 0.37 18.86
N THR A 49 26.15 1.02 19.53
CA THR A 49 25.84 2.01 20.59
C THR A 49 25.15 3.26 20.03
N VAL A 50 25.29 3.52 18.72
CA VAL A 50 24.52 4.50 17.95
C VAL A 50 23.50 3.74 17.10
N VAL A 51 22.26 3.64 17.59
CA VAL A 51 21.18 2.87 16.96
C VAL A 51 19.92 3.72 16.85
N ASP A 52 19.15 3.53 15.77
CA ASP A 52 17.79 4.09 15.69
C ASP A 52 16.76 2.98 15.98
N VAL A 53 15.71 3.32 16.73
CA VAL A 53 14.59 2.43 16.98
C VAL A 53 13.54 2.68 15.90
N VAL A 54 13.31 1.70 15.02
CA VAL A 54 12.31 1.77 13.96
C VAL A 54 11.09 0.97 14.38
N VAL A 55 9.91 1.58 14.36
CA VAL A 55 8.65 0.92 14.76
C VAL A 55 7.66 0.96 13.59
N ILE A 56 7.08 -0.19 13.27
CA ILE A 56 5.99 -0.30 12.31
C ILE A 56 4.67 -0.36 13.06
N GLU A 57 3.73 0.46 12.61
CA GLU A 57 2.42 0.61 13.22
C GLU A 57 2.58 0.98 14.70
N PRO A 58 3.23 2.12 14.99
CA PRO A 58 3.42 2.52 16.36
C PRO A 58 2.02 2.64 16.99
N PRO A 59 1.79 2.02 18.15
CA PRO A 59 0.61 2.38 18.92
C PRO A 59 0.63 3.91 19.07
N ARG A 60 -0.52 4.56 19.22
CA ARG A 60 -0.57 6.00 19.57
C ARG A 60 0.10 6.33 20.92
N ALA A 61 0.92 5.43 21.44
CA ALA A 61 1.70 5.43 22.66
C ALA A 61 2.91 6.37 22.61
N SER A 62 3.34 6.80 23.80
CA SER A 62 4.70 7.26 23.99
C SER A 62 5.64 6.05 24.04
N LEU A 63 6.84 6.21 23.49
CA LEU A 63 7.91 5.22 23.61
C LEU A 63 8.93 5.68 24.64
N SER A 64 9.46 4.72 25.38
CA SER A 64 10.61 4.93 26.26
C SER A 64 11.64 3.83 26.03
N LEU A 65 12.91 4.19 26.13
CA LEU A 65 14.03 3.24 26.08
C LEU A 65 14.58 3.11 27.51
N GLN A 66 14.76 1.88 28.00
CA GLN A 66 15.33 1.62 29.31
C GLN A 66 16.58 0.76 29.17
N GLY A 67 17.63 1.02 29.94
CA GLY A 67 18.81 0.17 30.02
C GLY A 67 19.70 0.55 31.20
N GLY A 68 20.38 -0.44 31.79
CA GLY A 68 21.17 -0.23 33.02
C GLY A 68 20.34 0.34 34.18
N GLY A 69 19.03 0.03 34.25
CA GLY A 69 18.11 0.56 35.25
C GLY A 69 17.72 2.03 35.07
N LYS A 70 18.10 2.68 33.96
CA LYS A 70 17.82 4.09 33.68
C LYS A 70 16.91 4.23 32.47
N SER A 71 16.02 5.23 32.49
CA SER A 71 15.28 5.67 31.31
C SER A 71 16.17 6.57 30.45
N ILE A 72 16.16 6.32 29.14
CA ILE A 72 16.89 7.07 28.12
C ILE A 72 15.86 7.78 27.24
N PRO A 73 15.89 9.13 27.20
CA PRO A 73 15.01 9.88 26.33
C PRO A 73 15.23 9.51 24.86
N LEU A 74 14.12 9.36 24.14
CA LEU A 74 14.11 9.26 22.67
C LEU A 74 13.81 10.65 22.09
N THR A 75 14.38 10.94 20.92
CA THR A 75 14.03 12.13 20.13
C THR A 75 12.55 12.06 19.69
N PRO A 76 11.97 13.20 19.27
CA PRO A 76 10.74 13.16 18.48
C PRO A 76 10.89 12.20 17.30
N TRP A 77 9.81 11.49 17.00
CA TRP A 77 9.81 10.52 15.91
C TRP A 77 9.82 11.22 14.55
N ILE A 78 10.38 10.53 13.56
CA ILE A 78 10.38 10.94 12.16
C ILE A 78 9.62 9.88 11.37
N SER A 79 8.64 10.29 10.56
CA SER A 79 7.96 9.37 9.64
C SER A 79 8.91 8.94 8.52
N LEU A 80 9.01 7.63 8.30
CA LEU A 80 9.69 7.04 7.15
C LEU A 80 8.72 6.71 6.01
N GLY A 81 7.43 6.97 6.21
CA GLY A 81 6.36 6.62 5.28
C GLY A 81 5.58 5.39 5.71
N ARG A 82 4.88 4.76 4.77
CA ARG A 82 4.19 3.48 5.01
C ARG A 82 5.14 2.32 4.79
N GLY A 83 4.87 1.18 5.41
CA GLY A 83 5.73 0.02 5.24
C GLY A 83 5.14 -1.26 5.76
N VAL A 84 5.88 -2.34 5.50
CA VAL A 84 5.54 -3.70 5.89
C VAL A 84 6.77 -4.40 6.47
N ASP A 85 6.52 -5.18 7.51
CA ASP A 85 7.42 -6.21 7.99
C ASP A 85 7.01 -7.57 7.43
N SER A 86 7.87 -8.21 6.64
CA SER A 86 7.57 -9.51 6.04
C SER A 86 7.47 -10.65 7.05
N GLU A 87 8.17 -10.54 8.17
CA GLU A 87 8.23 -11.63 9.15
C GLU A 87 6.99 -11.64 10.05
N THR A 88 6.60 -10.48 10.55
CA THR A 88 5.44 -10.35 11.45
C THR A 88 4.13 -10.01 10.73
N ARG A 89 4.23 -9.62 9.45
CA ARG A 89 3.13 -9.05 8.65
C ARG A 89 2.57 -7.76 9.23
N ALA A 90 3.31 -7.08 10.11
CA ALA A 90 2.98 -5.73 10.54
C ALA A 90 2.94 -4.81 9.32
N GLN A 91 1.92 -3.96 9.23
CA GLN A 91 1.76 -3.03 8.10
C GLN A 91 1.17 -1.72 8.59
N GLY A 92 1.75 -0.60 8.18
CA GLY A 92 1.26 0.70 8.68
C GLY A 92 2.22 1.84 8.42
N GLU A 93 2.08 2.89 9.21
CA GLU A 93 3.09 3.95 9.27
C GLU A 93 4.36 3.40 9.94
N VAL A 94 5.51 3.74 9.38
CA VAL A 94 6.81 3.40 9.93
C VAL A 94 7.47 4.65 10.46
N VAL A 95 7.87 4.60 11.71
CA VAL A 95 8.47 5.74 12.41
C VAL A 95 9.83 5.38 12.94
N ARG A 96 10.71 6.38 12.99
CA ARG A 96 12.07 6.26 13.51
C ARG A 96 12.24 7.13 14.73
N PHE A 97 12.81 6.57 15.79
CA PHE A 97 13.23 7.26 17.01
C PHE A 97 14.74 7.12 17.16
N ARG A 98 15.39 8.13 17.74
CA ARG A 98 16.81 8.08 18.08
C ARG A 98 16.99 8.27 19.59
N PRO A 99 17.85 7.52 20.27
CA PRO A 99 18.28 7.84 21.63
C PRO A 99 18.90 9.25 21.68
N ALA A 100 18.57 10.05 22.70
CA ALA A 100 19.08 11.42 22.83
C ALA A 100 20.61 11.49 23.09
N ARG A 101 21.25 10.34 23.32
CA ARG A 101 22.69 10.16 23.51
C ARG A 101 23.09 8.75 23.07
N GLU A 102 24.37 8.55 22.83
CA GLU A 102 24.93 7.22 22.60
C GLU A 102 24.63 6.26 23.77
N LEU A 103 24.36 4.99 23.43
CA LEU A 103 24.07 3.95 24.39
C LEU A 103 25.37 3.39 25.00
N GLU A 104 25.27 2.87 26.22
CA GLU A 104 26.38 2.16 26.86
C GLU A 104 26.61 0.82 26.14
N GLY A 105 27.87 0.44 25.95
CA GLY A 105 28.23 -0.83 25.30
C GLY A 105 28.01 -2.03 26.20
N ALA A 106 27.77 -3.21 25.60
CA ALA A 106 27.50 -4.47 26.29
C ALA A 106 26.35 -4.40 27.31
N THR A 107 25.36 -3.52 27.04
CA THR A 107 24.22 -3.27 27.93
C THR A 107 22.93 -3.73 27.27
N GLU A 108 22.06 -4.34 28.07
CA GLU A 108 20.71 -4.68 27.62
C GLU A 108 19.79 -3.46 27.68
N TYR A 109 19.04 -3.28 26.59
CA TYR A 109 18.04 -2.23 26.42
C TYR A 109 16.67 -2.82 26.10
N VAL A 110 15.63 -2.16 26.61
CA VAL A 110 14.23 -2.52 26.39
C VAL A 110 13.49 -1.30 25.88
N VAL A 111 12.80 -1.44 24.75
CA VAL A 111 11.87 -0.44 24.21
C VAL A 111 10.48 -0.75 24.72
N ILE A 112 9.86 0.21 25.37
CA ILE A 112 8.56 0.08 26.01
C ILE A 112 7.60 1.12 25.44
N ALA A 113 6.41 0.67 25.05
CA ALA A 113 5.29 1.51 24.65
C ALA A 113 4.30 1.70 25.81
N THR A 114 3.91 2.95 26.04
CA THR A 114 2.88 3.33 27.02
C THR A 114 1.74 4.04 26.31
N GLN A 115 0.55 3.44 26.30
CA GLN A 115 -0.63 4.05 25.67
C GLN A 115 -0.99 5.37 26.39
N PRO A 116 -1.24 6.49 25.66
CA PRO A 116 -1.55 7.75 26.30
C PRO A 116 -2.95 7.69 26.88
N GLY A 117 -3.11 8.21 28.10
CA GLY A 117 -4.39 8.19 28.79
C GLY A 117 -4.86 6.79 29.20
N ALA A 118 -4.03 5.76 29.03
CA ALA A 118 -4.33 4.45 29.60
C ALA A 118 -4.37 4.56 31.13
N PRO A 119 -5.33 3.90 31.80
CA PRO A 119 -5.36 3.82 33.26
C PRO A 119 -4.01 3.34 33.79
N ALA A 120 -3.58 3.81 34.97
CA ALA A 120 -2.32 3.37 35.59
C ALA A 120 -2.22 1.85 35.81
N ALA A 121 -3.35 1.13 35.73
CA ALA A 121 -3.42 -0.32 35.80
C ALA A 121 -3.04 -1.04 34.49
N VAL A 122 -2.95 -0.34 33.36
CA VAL A 122 -2.51 -0.92 32.09
C VAL A 122 -0.99 -0.98 32.09
N ALA A 123 -0.45 -2.19 32.14
CA ALA A 123 0.98 -2.40 32.10
C ALA A 123 1.58 -1.86 30.79
N PRO A 124 2.76 -1.20 30.85
CA PRO A 124 3.51 -0.87 29.65
C PRO A 124 3.81 -2.12 28.81
N ILE A 125 3.84 -1.96 27.49
CA ILE A 125 4.06 -3.07 26.54
C ILE A 125 5.52 -3.05 26.11
N GLU A 126 6.25 -4.13 26.36
CA GLU A 126 7.57 -4.34 25.78
C GLU A 126 7.45 -4.56 24.26
N LEU A 127 8.07 -3.69 23.47
CA LEU A 127 8.09 -3.81 22.00
C LEU A 127 9.29 -4.65 21.54
N THR A 128 10.46 -4.42 22.14
CA THR A 128 11.68 -5.15 21.82
C THR A 128 12.71 -5.04 22.93
N ARG A 129 13.63 -6.00 22.98
CA ARG A 129 14.77 -6.08 23.89
C ARG A 129 16.01 -6.48 23.12
N PHE A 130 17.11 -5.76 23.30
CA PHE A 130 18.35 -6.02 22.58
C PHE A 130 19.58 -5.70 23.43
N THR A 131 20.74 -6.22 23.03
CA THR A 131 22.01 -5.98 23.70
C THR A 131 22.96 -5.24 22.77
N THR A 132 23.53 -4.15 23.25
CA THR A 132 24.53 -3.40 22.49
C THR A 132 25.88 -4.15 22.41
N ALA A 133 26.63 -3.91 21.34
CA ALA A 133 28.02 -4.29 21.23
C ALA A 133 28.88 -3.54 22.26
N ALA A 134 30.11 -3.98 22.49
CA ALA A 134 31.04 -3.29 23.39
C ALA A 134 31.42 -1.87 22.93
N GLY A 135 31.21 -1.52 21.65
CA GLY A 135 31.44 -0.17 21.12
C GLY A 135 30.93 0.00 19.68
N TYR A 136 31.17 1.20 19.13
CA TYR A 136 30.82 1.59 17.77
C TYR A 136 31.91 1.14 16.78
N GLY A 137 31.73 -0.03 16.16
CA GLY A 137 32.77 -0.62 15.29
C GLY A 137 32.21 -1.48 14.17
N LYS A 138 31.05 -1.13 13.61
CA LYS A 138 30.46 -1.93 12.54
C LYS A 138 31.14 -1.67 11.20
N PRO A 139 31.51 -2.72 10.44
CA PRO A 139 31.96 -2.55 9.07
C PRO A 139 30.82 -2.01 8.21
N ALA A 140 31.17 -1.29 7.14
CA ALA A 140 30.19 -0.89 6.14
C ALA A 140 29.47 -2.11 5.55
N GLY A 141 28.16 -1.97 5.32
CA GLY A 141 27.38 -2.98 4.61
C GLY A 141 27.60 -2.94 3.10
N THR A 142 26.94 -3.86 2.39
CA THR A 142 26.80 -3.80 0.95
C THR A 142 25.54 -3.01 0.59
N ALA A 143 25.68 -2.08 -0.36
CA ALA A 143 24.51 -1.36 -0.86
C ALA A 143 23.53 -2.30 -1.57
N PRO A 144 22.22 -2.08 -1.45
CA PRO A 144 21.25 -2.74 -2.30
C PRO A 144 21.46 -2.33 -3.76
N LYS A 145 21.01 -3.18 -4.69
CA LYS A 145 21.11 -2.90 -6.13
C LYS A 145 19.76 -3.14 -6.79
N VAL A 146 19.23 -2.13 -7.49
CA VAL A 146 18.04 -2.28 -8.32
C VAL A 146 18.47 -2.67 -9.72
N ASP A 147 17.93 -3.77 -10.24
CA ASP A 147 18.28 -4.31 -11.55
C ASP A 147 17.24 -3.93 -12.63
N ALA A 148 15.97 -3.82 -12.23
CA ALA A 148 14.87 -3.52 -13.15
C ALA A 148 13.71 -2.84 -12.42
N LEU A 149 13.02 -1.95 -13.13
CA LEU A 149 11.80 -1.28 -12.68
C LEU A 149 10.74 -1.31 -13.78
N SER A 150 9.51 -1.64 -13.41
CA SER A 150 8.31 -1.53 -14.23
C SER A 150 7.24 -0.79 -13.44
N LEU A 151 6.60 0.20 -14.09
CA LEU A 151 5.58 1.03 -13.49
C LEU A 151 4.30 0.93 -14.33
N THR A 152 3.21 0.55 -13.67
CA THR A 152 1.91 0.39 -14.32
C THR A 152 0.86 1.18 -13.54
N ARG A 153 0.11 2.02 -14.24
CA ARG A 153 -1.07 2.69 -13.71
C ARG A 153 -2.31 2.04 -14.31
N VAL A 154 -3.11 1.41 -13.46
CA VAL A 154 -4.33 0.73 -13.88
C VAL A 154 -5.53 1.64 -13.64
N ARG A 155 -6.34 1.83 -14.70
CA ARG A 155 -7.63 2.49 -14.63
C ARG A 155 -8.73 1.45 -14.43
N TYR A 156 -9.54 1.61 -13.39
CA TYR A 156 -10.70 0.75 -13.13
C TYR A 156 -12.00 1.39 -13.63
N PRO A 157 -13.01 0.58 -14.01
CA PRO A 157 -14.31 1.11 -14.45
C PRO A 157 -15.01 1.86 -13.32
N VAL A 158 -15.82 2.86 -13.68
CA VAL A 158 -16.78 3.49 -12.76
C VAL A 158 -18.18 2.98 -13.14
N PRO A 159 -18.98 2.40 -12.22
CA PRO A 159 -18.71 2.26 -10.78
C PRO A 159 -17.58 1.25 -10.48
N LEU A 160 -16.78 1.55 -9.45
CA LEU A 160 -15.59 0.78 -9.10
C LEU A 160 -15.93 -0.67 -8.70
N PRO A 161 -15.06 -1.64 -9.02
CA PRO A 161 -15.16 -2.98 -8.46
C PRO A 161 -15.11 -2.94 -6.93
N ARG A 162 -15.71 -3.93 -6.27
CA ARG A 162 -15.68 -4.05 -4.81
C ARG A 162 -14.21 -4.09 -4.35
N CYS A 163 -13.85 -3.27 -3.36
CA CYS A 163 -12.51 -3.18 -2.74
C CYS A 163 -11.46 -2.38 -3.51
N ILE A 164 -11.88 -1.59 -4.50
CA ILE A 164 -11.05 -0.56 -5.11
C ILE A 164 -11.62 0.79 -4.71
N TRP A 165 -10.76 1.63 -4.16
CA TRP A 165 -11.15 2.93 -3.60
C TRP A 165 -10.86 4.10 -4.54
N ASP A 166 -10.07 3.89 -5.59
CA ASP A 166 -9.65 4.91 -6.55
C ASP A 166 -9.83 4.44 -7.99
N GLU A 167 -10.21 5.36 -8.89
CA GLU A 167 -10.28 5.08 -10.34
C GLU A 167 -8.92 4.65 -10.90
N TYR A 168 -7.82 5.14 -10.31
CA TYR A 168 -6.47 4.84 -10.74
C TYR A 168 -5.64 4.29 -9.60
N VAL A 169 -5.01 3.15 -9.83
CA VAL A 169 -4.10 2.51 -8.88
C VAL A 169 -2.75 2.32 -9.56
N GLY A 170 -1.68 2.75 -8.89
CA GLY A 170 -0.32 2.53 -9.35
C GLY A 170 0.27 1.23 -8.81
N PHE A 171 1.08 0.59 -9.64
CA PHE A 171 1.79 -0.64 -9.37
C PHE A 171 3.25 -0.43 -9.75
N ALA A 172 4.15 -0.73 -8.82
CA ALA A 172 5.58 -0.74 -9.07
C ALA A 172 6.07 -2.17 -8.87
N SER A 173 6.66 -2.75 -9.90
CA SER A 173 7.29 -4.07 -9.88
C SER A 173 8.76 -3.91 -10.19
N PHE A 174 9.64 -4.52 -9.41
CA PHE A 174 11.06 -4.32 -9.54
C PHE A 174 11.83 -5.54 -9.03
N ARG A 175 13.04 -5.69 -9.55
CA ARG A 175 14.00 -6.69 -9.10
C ARG A 175 15.17 -5.98 -8.47
N TRP A 176 15.58 -6.46 -7.30
CA TRP A 176 16.70 -5.90 -6.58
C TRP A 176 17.38 -6.94 -5.70
N THR A 177 18.64 -6.68 -5.39
CA THR A 177 19.46 -7.46 -4.45
C THR A 177 19.54 -6.73 -3.12
N HIS A 178 19.37 -7.48 -2.02
CA HIS A 178 19.41 -6.95 -0.66
C HIS A 178 20.73 -6.28 -0.32
N GLY A 179 20.65 -5.21 0.47
CA GLY A 179 21.80 -4.76 1.24
C GLY A 179 22.09 -5.77 2.35
N THR A 180 23.36 -5.99 2.65
CA THR A 180 23.78 -6.88 3.74
C THR A 180 24.67 -6.12 4.69
N PHE A 181 24.54 -6.39 5.99
CA PHE A 181 25.31 -5.70 7.01
C PHE A 181 25.88 -6.74 7.98
N PRO A 182 27.19 -6.67 8.29
CA PRO A 182 27.77 -7.55 9.29
C PRO A 182 27.05 -7.42 10.64
N ASP A 183 26.83 -8.57 11.29
CA ASP A 183 26.17 -8.67 12.59
C ASP A 183 24.76 -8.08 12.64
N THR A 184 24.10 -7.93 11.50
CA THR A 184 22.68 -7.58 11.41
C THR A 184 21.95 -8.68 10.63
N PRO A 185 21.06 -9.43 11.29
CA PRO A 185 20.22 -10.41 10.63
C PRO A 185 19.45 -9.79 9.45
N PRO A 186 19.28 -10.50 8.32
CA PRO A 186 18.59 -9.96 7.13
C PRO A 186 17.17 -9.43 7.41
N ASP A 187 16.44 -10.06 8.33
CA ASP A 187 15.11 -9.67 8.79
C ASP A 187 15.07 -8.45 9.73
N SER A 188 16.25 -7.91 10.06
CA SER A 188 16.46 -6.70 10.85
C SER A 188 17.03 -5.54 10.03
N VAL A 189 17.24 -5.74 8.73
CA VAL A 189 17.64 -4.67 7.81
C VAL A 189 16.41 -3.89 7.36
N VAL A 190 16.43 -2.58 7.57
CA VAL A 190 15.36 -1.67 7.17
C VAL A 190 15.66 -1.17 5.77
N HIS A 191 14.78 -1.46 4.81
CA HIS A 191 14.91 -0.98 3.44
C HIS A 191 13.91 0.14 3.19
N VAL A 192 14.39 1.26 2.63
CA VAL A 192 13.55 2.40 2.28
C VAL A 192 13.53 2.54 0.76
N LEU A 193 12.40 2.19 0.16
CA LEU A 193 12.16 2.29 -1.26
C LEU A 193 11.68 3.70 -1.57
N SER A 194 12.45 4.45 -2.34
CA SER A 194 12.15 5.82 -2.74
C SER A 194 11.80 5.89 -4.21
N LEU A 195 10.55 6.21 -4.53
CA LEU A 195 10.10 6.43 -5.91
C LEU A 195 9.90 7.93 -6.13
N ARG A 196 10.64 8.52 -7.07
CA ARG A 196 10.59 9.97 -7.33
C ARG A 196 10.42 10.25 -8.82
N ALA A 197 9.68 11.29 -9.18
CA ALA A 197 9.63 11.74 -10.56
C ALA A 197 11.03 12.22 -10.99
N LYS A 198 11.51 11.78 -12.16
CA LYS A 198 12.88 12.04 -12.64
C LYS A 198 13.25 13.53 -12.68
N ASN A 199 12.29 14.37 -13.06
CA ASN A 199 12.46 15.83 -13.19
C ASN A 199 11.59 16.61 -12.17
N GLY A 200 11.18 15.99 -11.06
CA GLY A 200 10.24 16.59 -10.12
C GLY A 200 10.66 16.43 -8.66
N THR A 201 10.02 17.20 -7.79
CA THR A 201 10.17 17.08 -6.33
C THR A 201 9.20 16.08 -5.72
N HIS A 202 8.19 15.64 -6.48
CA HIS A 202 7.21 14.68 -6.01
C HIS A 202 7.82 13.28 -5.92
N GLY A 203 7.68 12.68 -4.75
CA GLY A 203 8.12 11.33 -4.49
C GLY A 203 7.40 10.71 -3.30
N GLU A 204 7.45 9.39 -3.25
CA GLU A 204 6.88 8.59 -2.19
C GLU A 204 7.96 7.67 -1.63
N SER A 205 7.81 7.28 -0.37
CA SER A 205 8.69 6.30 0.27
C SER A 205 7.86 5.17 0.85
N PHE A 206 8.35 3.95 0.66
CA PHE A 206 7.79 2.73 1.22
C PHE A 206 8.87 1.97 1.96
N VAL A 207 8.60 1.55 3.19
CA VAL A 207 9.57 0.82 4.03
C VAL A 207 9.28 -0.68 3.96
N TRP A 208 10.34 -1.46 3.75
CA TRP A 208 10.30 -2.91 3.79
C TRP A 208 11.31 -3.43 4.81
N ILE A 209 10.84 -4.25 5.74
CA ILE A 209 11.69 -4.95 6.71
C ILE A 209 11.49 -6.43 6.49
N GLY A 210 12.55 -7.18 6.23
CA GLY A 210 12.39 -8.58 5.90
C GLY A 210 13.62 -9.26 5.34
N SER A 211 13.69 -10.58 5.52
CA SER A 211 14.78 -11.41 5.03
C SER A 211 14.76 -11.63 3.51
N LYS A 212 13.63 -11.36 2.85
CA LYS A 212 13.42 -11.57 1.41
C LYS A 212 13.10 -10.26 0.68
N PRO A 213 13.47 -10.13 -0.61
CA PRO A 213 13.21 -8.91 -1.36
C PRO A 213 11.73 -8.74 -1.63
N PHE A 214 11.24 -7.56 -1.30
CA PHE A 214 9.97 -7.09 -1.81
C PHE A 214 10.12 -6.74 -3.28
N GLY A 215 9.53 -7.52 -4.17
CA GLY A 215 9.52 -7.24 -5.61
C GLY A 215 8.50 -6.20 -6.05
N GLY A 216 7.84 -5.52 -5.09
CA GLY A 216 6.76 -4.59 -5.36
C GLY A 216 5.38 -5.23 -5.49
N SER A 217 4.45 -4.46 -6.06
CA SER A 217 3.09 -4.89 -6.36
C SER A 217 2.94 -5.01 -7.87
N THR A 218 2.59 -6.21 -8.36
CA THR A 218 2.34 -6.45 -9.79
C THR A 218 0.84 -6.58 -10.03
N TRP A 219 0.33 -5.91 -11.06
CA TRP A 219 -1.04 -6.10 -11.50
C TRP A 219 -1.18 -7.42 -12.26
N THR A 220 -2.09 -8.28 -11.82
CA THR A 220 -2.31 -9.63 -12.38
C THR A 220 -3.52 -9.70 -13.32
N GLY A 221 -4.15 -8.56 -13.64
CA GLY A 221 -5.40 -8.51 -14.41
C GLY A 221 -6.65 -8.51 -13.55
N GLU A 222 -6.57 -8.96 -12.30
CA GLU A 222 -7.69 -9.04 -11.36
C GLU A 222 -7.71 -7.86 -10.38
N ALA A 223 -8.92 -7.42 -10.06
CA ALA A 223 -9.22 -6.40 -9.08
C ALA A 223 -9.23 -6.99 -7.66
N SER A 224 -8.09 -7.46 -7.15
CA SER A 224 -8.00 -7.98 -5.78
C SER A 224 -6.97 -7.18 -4.96
N GLY A 225 -7.46 -6.36 -4.03
CA GLY A 225 -6.67 -5.71 -2.97
C GLY A 225 -6.61 -6.55 -1.69
N PRO A 226 -5.90 -6.08 -0.64
CA PRO A 226 -5.07 -4.87 -0.58
C PRO A 226 -3.63 -5.11 -1.04
N TRP A 227 -3.07 -4.15 -1.78
CA TRP A 227 -1.64 -4.15 -2.13
C TRP A 227 -0.84 -3.43 -1.02
N PRO A 228 0.31 -3.99 -0.59
CA PRO A 228 1.12 -3.39 0.48
C PRO A 228 1.66 -2.02 0.07
N TRP A 229 1.92 -1.81 -1.22
CA TRP A 229 2.33 -0.52 -1.77
C TRP A 229 1.62 -0.25 -3.09
N ALA A 230 1.00 0.93 -3.22
CA ALA A 230 0.25 1.37 -4.39
C ALA A 230 0.57 2.85 -4.67
N PRO A 231 1.74 3.15 -5.29
CA PRO A 231 2.20 4.52 -5.42
C PRO A 231 1.33 5.36 -6.35
N TYR A 232 1.30 6.67 -6.14
CA TYR A 232 0.68 7.57 -7.10
C TYR A 232 1.57 7.71 -8.35
N LEU A 233 1.01 7.37 -9.53
CA LEU A 233 1.72 7.42 -10.81
C LEU A 233 0.98 8.31 -11.80
N ASP A 234 1.69 9.30 -12.35
CA ASP A 234 1.25 10.12 -13.47
C ASP A 234 1.75 9.47 -14.79
N PRO A 235 0.86 9.09 -15.72
CA PRO A 235 1.23 8.43 -16.97
C PRO A 235 2.11 9.30 -17.89
N ALA A 236 2.13 10.62 -17.68
CA ALA A 236 2.95 11.54 -18.47
C ALA A 236 4.37 11.70 -17.94
N ARG A 237 4.75 10.98 -16.87
CA ARG A 237 6.04 11.13 -16.19
C ARG A 237 6.86 9.84 -16.19
N GLU A 238 8.16 10.04 -16.09
CA GLU A 238 9.13 8.99 -15.76
C GLU A 238 9.45 9.09 -14.27
N TYR A 239 9.55 7.94 -13.60
CA TYR A 239 9.92 7.86 -12.19
C TYR A 239 11.15 6.99 -12.02
N CYS A 240 11.97 7.33 -11.02
CA CYS A 240 13.17 6.62 -10.64
C CYS A 240 12.99 6.01 -9.26
N LEU A 241 13.28 4.71 -9.14
CA LEU A 241 13.32 3.97 -7.90
C LEU A 241 14.77 3.87 -7.42
N ALA A 242 15.01 4.25 -6.18
CA ALA A 242 16.21 3.89 -5.43
C ALA A 242 15.81 3.11 -4.17
N VAL A 243 16.67 2.19 -3.74
CA VAL A 243 16.49 1.46 -2.49
C VAL A 243 17.61 1.87 -1.55
N GLY A 244 17.24 2.41 -0.39
CA GLY A 244 18.15 2.57 0.75
C GLY A 244 18.09 1.34 1.64
N ALA A 245 19.19 1.01 2.33
CA ALA A 245 19.23 -0.03 3.36
C ALA A 245 19.99 0.46 4.60
N GLN A 246 19.47 0.11 5.78
CA GLN A 246 20.00 0.52 7.08
C GLN A 246 20.12 -0.70 8.02
N SER A 247 21.26 -0.87 8.68
CA SER A 247 21.43 -1.89 9.73
C SER A 247 20.85 -1.41 11.06
N TYR A 248 19.90 -2.14 11.64
CA TYR A 248 19.28 -1.76 12.91
C TYR A 248 18.79 -0.29 12.94
N GLY A 249 18.34 0.23 11.79
CA GLY A 249 17.90 1.62 11.63
C GLY A 249 19.00 2.69 11.61
N GLU A 250 20.27 2.32 11.78
CA GLU A 250 21.37 3.28 11.90
C GLU A 250 21.57 4.11 10.61
N ALA A 251 21.14 5.38 10.66
CA ALA A 251 21.24 6.29 9.52
C ALA A 251 22.67 6.58 9.03
N VAL A 252 23.68 6.37 9.88
CA VAL A 252 25.10 6.66 9.56
C VAL A 252 25.67 5.62 8.58
N LEU A 253 25.12 4.40 8.59
CA LEU A 253 25.50 3.32 7.69
C LEU A 253 24.52 3.17 6.52
N ASP A 254 23.74 4.22 6.22
CA ASP A 254 22.83 4.24 5.10
C ASP A 254 23.58 3.99 3.79
N THR A 255 23.23 2.88 3.16
CA THR A 255 23.67 2.59 1.79
C THR A 255 22.48 2.77 0.86
N SER A 256 22.72 3.27 -0.34
CA SER A 256 21.68 3.45 -1.35
C SER A 256 22.11 2.83 -2.66
N SER A 257 21.16 2.25 -3.38
CA SER A 257 21.35 1.88 -4.77
C SER A 257 21.44 3.12 -5.65
N ASP A 258 22.04 2.96 -6.83
CA ASP A 258 21.79 3.88 -7.94
C ASP A 258 20.30 3.85 -8.32
N PRO A 259 19.73 4.99 -8.77
CA PRO A 259 18.34 5.04 -9.17
C PRO A 259 18.13 4.37 -10.54
N VAL A 260 17.08 3.56 -10.67
CA VAL A 260 16.62 2.99 -11.94
C VAL A 260 15.30 3.62 -12.33
N CYS A 261 15.22 4.16 -13.54
CA CYS A 261 14.06 4.91 -14.01
C CYS A 261 13.22 4.12 -15.02
N ALA A 262 11.92 4.34 -15.00
CA ALA A 262 10.97 3.76 -15.94
C ALA A 262 9.84 4.75 -16.25
N ALA A 263 9.31 4.68 -17.47
CA ALA A 263 8.07 5.35 -17.85
C ALA A 263 6.86 4.60 -17.27
N VAL A 264 5.77 5.32 -17.02
CA VAL A 264 4.52 4.73 -16.52
C VAL A 264 3.69 4.20 -17.68
N ALA A 265 3.45 2.89 -17.71
CA ALA A 265 2.49 2.29 -18.62
C ALA A 265 1.06 2.47 -18.08
N GLN A 266 0.17 3.09 -18.85
CA GLN A 266 -1.24 3.18 -18.49
C GLN A 266 -2.05 2.06 -19.15
N VAL A 267 -2.81 1.33 -18.35
CA VAL A 267 -3.68 0.25 -18.82
C VAL A 267 -5.09 0.41 -18.24
N SER A 268 -6.08 -0.14 -18.94
CA SER A 268 -7.46 -0.23 -18.47
C SER A 268 -7.73 -1.64 -17.96
N ALA A 269 -8.31 -1.77 -16.77
CA ALA A 269 -8.82 -3.04 -16.29
C ALA A 269 -10.01 -3.52 -17.16
N PRO A 270 -10.31 -4.83 -17.20
CA PRO A 270 -11.47 -5.34 -17.91
C PRO A 270 -12.76 -4.58 -17.54
N GLY A 271 -13.50 -4.11 -18.55
CA GLY A 271 -14.73 -3.32 -18.37
C GLY A 271 -14.53 -1.81 -18.21
N ALA A 272 -13.29 -1.32 -18.04
CA ALA A 272 -13.01 0.11 -18.11
C ALA A 272 -13.05 0.60 -19.57
N PRO A 273 -13.52 1.84 -19.84
CA PRO A 273 -13.39 2.43 -21.17
C PRO A 273 -11.93 2.44 -21.61
N PRO A 274 -11.66 2.32 -22.93
CA PRO A 274 -10.29 2.40 -23.43
C PRO A 274 -9.65 3.71 -22.96
N VAL A 275 -8.36 3.65 -22.68
CA VAL A 275 -7.57 4.86 -22.44
C VAL A 275 -7.72 5.71 -23.70
N ALA A 276 -8.10 6.99 -23.55
CA ALA A 276 -8.04 7.92 -24.65
C ALA A 276 -6.57 8.04 -25.04
N GLU A 277 -6.13 7.24 -26.02
CA GLU A 277 -4.87 7.49 -26.70
C GLU A 277 -4.95 8.93 -27.15
N LYS A 278 -3.98 9.76 -26.73
CA LYS A 278 -3.81 11.08 -27.33
C LYS A 278 -3.73 10.83 -28.82
N SER A 279 -4.84 11.03 -29.52
CA SER A 279 -4.87 11.04 -30.96
C SER A 279 -3.81 12.03 -31.35
N ALA A 280 -2.75 11.54 -31.99
CA ALA A 280 -1.78 12.38 -32.67
C ALA A 280 -2.58 13.47 -33.38
N GLU A 281 -2.21 14.73 -33.18
CA GLU A 281 -2.89 15.91 -33.71
C GLU A 281 -3.18 15.72 -35.21
N ALA A 282 -4.32 15.13 -35.53
CA ALA A 282 -4.95 15.25 -36.83
C ALA A 282 -5.48 16.68 -36.81
N GLY A 283 -4.63 17.60 -37.26
CA GLY A 283 -4.96 19.00 -37.44
C GLY A 283 -6.36 19.09 -38.04
N CYS A 284 -7.28 19.61 -37.23
CA CYS A 284 -8.66 19.79 -37.61
C CYS A 284 -8.68 20.90 -38.68
N ALA A 285 -8.54 20.51 -39.94
CA ALA A 285 -8.77 21.39 -41.07
C ALA A 285 -10.25 21.77 -41.03
N VAL A 286 -10.52 23.00 -40.60
CA VAL A 286 -11.83 23.64 -40.66
C VAL A 286 -12.23 23.71 -42.14
N ARG A 287 -12.94 22.69 -42.63
CA ARG A 287 -13.76 22.83 -43.82
C ARG A 287 -15.10 23.40 -43.39
N ALA A 288 -15.21 24.71 -43.52
CA ALA A 288 -16.48 25.42 -43.49
C ALA A 288 -17.39 24.84 -44.59
N ALA A 289 -18.36 24.02 -44.21
CA ALA A 289 -19.48 23.66 -45.06
C ALA A 289 -20.70 24.43 -44.55
N ALA A 290 -20.98 25.56 -45.20
CA ALA A 290 -22.24 26.24 -45.12
C ALA A 290 -23.34 25.30 -45.66
N GLY A 291 -24.37 25.01 -44.85
CA GLY A 291 -25.43 24.12 -45.31
C GLY A 291 -26.54 23.86 -44.31
N ARG A 292 -27.51 24.80 -44.26
CA ARG A 292 -28.94 24.62 -43.98
C ARG A 292 -29.38 23.76 -42.77
N ALA A 293 -29.96 24.45 -41.80
CA ALA A 293 -30.84 23.91 -40.78
C ALA A 293 -32.06 23.16 -41.36
N PRO A 294 -32.57 22.17 -40.61
CA PRO A 294 -34.00 21.97 -40.51
C PRO A 294 -34.46 22.03 -39.05
N THR A 295 -35.34 22.99 -38.83
CA THR A 295 -36.37 23.08 -37.80
C THR A 295 -37.18 21.78 -37.71
N LEU A 296 -37.24 21.12 -36.55
CA LEU A 296 -38.33 20.19 -36.21
C LEU A 296 -38.61 20.18 -34.68
N LEU A 297 -39.74 20.82 -34.32
CA LEU A 297 -40.78 20.42 -33.36
C LEU A 297 -40.33 20.01 -31.93
N ILE A 298 -40.53 20.81 -30.87
CA ILE A 298 -41.81 21.25 -30.25
C ILE A 298 -42.89 20.15 -30.22
N VAL A 299 -42.82 19.19 -29.28
CA VAL A 299 -43.99 18.63 -28.53
C VAL A 299 -43.47 17.89 -27.29
N ALA A 300 -43.37 18.55 -26.11
CA ALA A 300 -43.33 17.87 -24.81
C ALA A 300 -43.56 18.80 -23.59
N VAL A 301 -44.26 19.94 -23.74
CA VAL A 301 -44.46 20.91 -22.63
C VAL A 301 -45.92 21.01 -22.17
N VAL A 302 -46.88 20.30 -22.79
CA VAL A 302 -48.32 20.47 -22.49
C VAL A 302 -48.86 19.48 -21.43
N ALA A 303 -48.08 18.49 -20.97
CA ALA A 303 -48.60 17.48 -20.02
C ALA A 303 -48.44 17.83 -18.52
N TRP A 304 -47.75 18.91 -18.14
CA TRP A 304 -47.43 19.19 -16.73
C TRP A 304 -48.31 20.26 -16.05
N VAL A 305 -49.16 20.98 -16.79
CA VAL A 305 -50.02 22.04 -16.21
C VAL A 305 -51.41 21.52 -15.77
N ALA A 306 -51.79 20.28 -16.12
CA ALA A 306 -53.09 19.71 -15.73
C ALA A 306 -53.12 19.02 -14.34
N SER A 307 -51.97 18.78 -13.70
CA SER A 307 -51.90 18.06 -12.42
C SER A 307 -51.86 18.95 -11.16
N LEU A 308 -51.74 20.27 -11.31
CA LEU A 308 -51.60 21.20 -10.17
C LEU A 308 -52.91 21.89 -9.74
N ARG A 309 -54.08 21.56 -10.33
CA ARG A 309 -55.37 22.20 -9.99
C ARG A 309 -56.33 21.37 -9.11
N ARG A 310 -55.91 20.25 -8.52
CA ARG A 310 -56.76 19.41 -7.63
C ARG A 310 -56.21 19.22 -6.21
N ARG A 311 -55.70 20.28 -5.56
CA ARG A 311 -55.37 20.20 -4.13
C ARG A 311 -55.82 21.38 -3.26
N TRP A 312 -56.63 22.29 -3.78
CA TRP A 312 -57.18 23.41 -2.99
C TRP A 312 -58.64 23.63 -3.33
N SER A 313 -59.50 22.85 -2.68
CA SER A 313 -60.91 23.14 -2.37
C SER A 313 -61.33 22.20 -1.26
#